data_AF-A0A392NUD8-F1
#
_entry.id   AF-A0A392NUD8-F1
#
_cell.length_a   1.000
_cell.length_b   1.000
_cell.length_c   1.000
_cell.angle_alpha   90.00
_cell.angle_beta   90.00
_cell.angle_gamma   90.00
#
_symmetry.space_group_name_H-M   'P 1'
#
loop_
_entity.id
_entity.type
_entity.pdbx_description
1 polymer ?
#
loop_
_entity_poly.entity_id
_entity_poly.type
_entity_poly.pdbx_seq_one_letter_code
_entity_poly.pdbx_strand_id
1 'polypeptide(L)' 'MSGILVRKLDSGEESVLEAKGLFYGIGHSPNTQLLKGQVELDQSGYLLVKEGTAKTSVEGVFAAGDVQ' A
#
# COMPACT_ATOMS: atom_id res chain seq x y z
N MET A 1 -27.46 -9.40 -7.96
CA MET A 1 -26.32 -8.83 -7.21
C MET A 1 -26.88 -7.70 -6.37
N SER A 2 -26.77 -7.78 -5.05
CA SER A 2 -27.07 -6.67 -4.15
C SER A 2 -25.92 -5.65 -4.25
N GLY A 3 -26.22 -4.35 -4.22
CA GLY A 3 -25.22 -3.26 -4.24
C GLY A 3 -24.27 -3.25 -3.04
N ILE A 4 -23.74 -2.08 -2.70
CA ILE A 4 -22.77 -1.89 -1.60
C ILE A 4 -23.50 -1.34 -0.38
N LEU A 5 -23.45 -2.03 0.77
CA LEU A 5 -23.95 -1.47 2.03
C LEU A 5 -22.96 -0.41 2.51
N VAL A 6 -23.45 0.83 2.66
CA VAL A 6 -22.66 1.96 3.16
C VAL A 6 -23.25 2.46 4.48
N ARG A 7 -22.38 2.92 5.38
CA ARG A 7 -22.77 3.56 6.64
C ARG A 7 -22.25 4.98 6.68
N LYS A 8 -23.13 5.93 6.98
CA LYS A 8 -22.73 7.31 7.28
C LYS A 8 -22.04 7.36 8.65
N LEU A 9 -20.84 7.95 8.72
CA LEU A 9 -20.05 7.98 9.96
C LEU A 9 -20.59 8.95 11.01
N ASP A 10 -21.30 10.01 10.58
CA ASP A 10 -21.85 11.05 11.44
C ASP A 10 -23.21 10.67 12.06
N SER A 11 -24.08 10.01 11.31
CA SER A 11 -25.42 9.62 11.76
C SER A 11 -25.56 8.14 12.10
N GLY A 12 -24.66 7.29 11.63
CA GLY A 12 -24.76 5.83 11.75
C GLY A 12 -25.79 5.18 10.83
N GLU A 13 -26.51 5.95 10.01
CA GLU A 13 -27.50 5.46 9.06
C GLU A 13 -26.86 4.54 8.00
N GLU A 14 -27.52 3.43 7.71
CA GLU A 14 -27.10 2.48 6.67
C GLU A 14 -28.00 2.55 5.45
N SER A 15 -27.40 2.42 4.25
CA SER A 15 -28.14 2.35 3.00
C SER A 15 -27.42 1.46 1.98
N VAL A 16 -28.17 0.95 1.00
CA VAL A 16 -27.60 0.18 -0.11
C VAL A 16 -27.36 1.13 -1.28
N LEU A 17 -26.10 1.21 -1.71
CA LEU A 17 -25.69 1.90 -2.94
C LEU A 17 -25.73 0.92 -4.11
N GLU A 18 -26.66 1.13 -5.04
CA GLU A 18 -26.75 0.34 -6.27
C GLU A 18 -25.51 0.57 -7.15
N ALA A 19 -24.65 -0.44 -7.25
CA ALA A 19 -23.41 -0.38 -8.01
C ALA A 19 -23.10 -1.73 -8.67
N LYS A 20 -22.43 -1.68 -9.83
CA LYS A 20 -22.02 -2.88 -10.59
C LYS A 20 -20.56 -3.28 -10.35
N GLY A 21 -19.79 -2.45 -9.66
CA GLY A 21 -18.38 -2.72 -9.37
C GLY A 21 -17.85 -1.82 -8.25
N LEU A 22 -16.81 -2.32 -7.57
CA LEU A 22 -16.09 -1.65 -6.50
C LEU A 22 -14.59 -1.84 -6.76
N PHE A 23 -13.81 -0.77 -6.64
CA PHE A 23 -12.36 -0.80 -6.78
C PHE A 23 -11.73 -0.17 -5.54
N TYR A 24 -10.80 -0.87 -4.89
CA TYR A 24 -10.07 -0.34 -3.76
C TYR A 24 -8.89 0.51 -4.25
N GLY A 25 -8.89 1.79 -3.87
CA GLY A 25 -7.83 2.76 -4.19
C GLY A 25 -7.21 3.36 -2.94
N ILE A 26 -6.89 2.54 -1.94
CA ILE A 26 -6.45 2.96 -0.60
C ILE A 26 -4.92 2.87 -0.40
N GLY A 27 -4.16 2.66 -1.48
CA GLY A 27 -2.71 2.47 -1.44
C GLY A 27 -2.30 1.00 -1.27
N HIS A 28 -1.00 0.77 -1.13
CA HIS A 28 -0.40 -0.56 -0.96
C HIS A 28 0.42 -0.61 0.33
N SER A 29 0.56 -1.82 0.88
CA SER A 29 1.48 -2.10 1.98
C SER A 29 2.62 -2.97 1.46
N PRO A 30 3.83 -2.44 1.27
CA PRO A 30 4.96 -3.23 0.80
C PRO A 30 5.40 -4.25 1.86
N ASN A 31 5.84 -5.43 1.40
CA ASN A 31 6.25 -6.55 2.28
C ASN A 31 7.66 -6.37 2.87
N THR A 32 7.93 -5.22 3.48
CA THR A 32 9.27 -4.80 3.96
C THR A 32 9.45 -4.92 5.46
N GLN A 33 8.45 -5.44 6.18
CA GLN A 33 8.45 -5.49 7.65
C GLN A 33 9.70 -6.18 8.24
N LEU A 34 10.18 -7.25 7.61
CA LEU A 34 11.40 -7.95 8.03
C LEU A 34 12.69 -7.13 7.88
N LEU A 35 12.70 -6.11 7.02
CA LEU A 35 13.87 -5.29 6.69
C LEU A 35 13.90 -3.97 7.49
N LYS A 36 12.88 -3.69 8.30
CA LYS A 36 12.76 -2.45 9.06
C LYS A 36 13.97 -2.25 9.96
N GLY A 37 14.65 -1.11 9.79
CA GLY A 37 15.87 -0.77 10.54
C GLY A 37 17.14 -1.46 10.05
N GLN A 38 17.06 -2.33 9.04
CA GLN A 38 18.20 -2.99 8.40
C GLN A 38 18.49 -2.36 7.03
N VAL A 39 17.44 -2.04 6.27
CA VAL A 39 17.51 -1.31 5.00
C VAL A 39 16.68 -0.05 5.12
N GLU A 40 17.12 1.04 4.50
CA GLU A 40 16.39 2.31 4.51
C GLU A 40 15.04 2.17 3.80
N LEU A 41 14.00 2.66 4.47
CA LEU A 41 12.63 2.69 3.96
C LEU A 41 12.15 4.15 3.88
N ASP A 42 11.26 4.42 2.94
CA ASP A 42 10.52 5.67 2.94
C ASP A 42 9.42 5.70 4.04
N GLN A 43 8.70 6.81 4.14
CA GLN A 43 7.63 6.96 5.13
C GLN A 43 6.44 6.02 4.90
N SER A 44 6.26 5.53 3.66
CA SER A 44 5.21 4.60 3.26
C SER A 44 5.63 3.13 3.42
N GLY A 45 6.90 2.88 3.76
CA GLY A 45 7.48 1.56 3.99
C GLY A 45 8.14 0.93 2.76
N TYR A 46 8.30 1.64 1.65
CA TYR A 46 8.99 1.14 0.45
C TYR A 46 10.50 1.17 0.62
N LEU A 47 11.23 0.25 -0.02
CA LEU A 47 12.69 0.21 0.00
C LEU A 47 13.26 1.36 -0.83
N LEU A 48 14.07 2.19 -0.21
CA LEU A 48 14.78 3.23 -0.95
C LEU A 48 15.89 2.61 -1.80
N VAL A 49 15.90 2.97 -3.08
CA VAL A 49 16.98 2.63 -4.01
C VAL A 49 17.67 3.88 -4.53
N LYS A 50 18.95 3.74 -4.89
CA LYS A 50 19.64 4.79 -5.64
C LYS A 50 19.00 4.94 -7.00
N GLU A 51 18.57 6.16 -7.32
CA GLU A 51 17.89 6.53 -8.57
C GLU A 51 18.57 5.92 -9.82
N GLY A 52 17.76 5.30 -10.68
CA GLY A 52 18.21 4.61 -11.88
C GLY A 52 18.92 3.27 -11.64
N THR A 53 18.91 2.74 -10.40
CA THR A 53 19.55 1.46 -10.04
C THR A 53 18.66 0.64 -9.10
N ALA A 54 19.06 -0.60 -8.82
CA ALA A 54 18.42 -1.46 -7.81
C ALA A 54 19.13 -1.42 -6.43
N LYS A 55 20.13 -0.56 -6.24
CA LYS A 55 20.99 -0.57 -5.04
C LYS A 55 20.27 0.04 -3.84
N THR A 56 20.22 -0.67 -2.73
CA THR A 56 19.67 -0.18 -1.46
C THR A 56 20.74 0.53 -0.61
N SER A 57 20.40 0.91 0.63
CA SER A 57 21.36 1.45 1.61
C SER A 57 22.39 0.43 2.10
N VAL A 58 22.18 -0.87 1.87
CA VAL A 58 23.10 -1.94 2.28
C VAL A 58 23.82 -2.52 1.07
N GLU A 59 25.15 -2.51 1.12
CA GLU A 59 25.98 -3.07 0.05
C GLU A 59 25.68 -4.58 -0.14
N GLY A 60 25.49 -4.99 -1.39
CA GLY A 60 25.14 -6.36 -1.74
C GLY A 60 23.64 -6.68 -1.64
N VAL A 61 22.82 -5.75 -1.13
CA VAL A 61 21.35 -5.88 -1.08
C VAL A 61 20.71 -5.00 -2.16
N PHE A 62 19.84 -5.61 -2.97
CA PHE A 62 19.16 -4.97 -4.08
C PHE A 62 17.64 -5.14 -3.97
N ALA A 63 16.88 -4.15 -4.45
CA ALA A 63 15.42 -4.18 -4.48
C ALA A 63 14.90 -4.00 -5.92
N ALA A 64 13.81 -4.69 -6.26
CA ALA A 64 13.20 -4.65 -7.59
C ALA A 64 11.69 -4.93 -7.52
N GLY A 65 10.93 -4.38 -8.48
CA GLY A 65 9.48 -4.48 -8.53
C GLY A 65 8.78 -3.52 -7.54
N ASP A 66 7.51 -3.78 -7.25
CA ASP A 66 6.63 -2.90 -6.45
C ASP A 66 7.07 -2.70 -4.98
N VAL A 67 8.21 -3.22 -4.55
CA VAL A 67 8.71 -3.08 -3.17
C VAL A 67 9.62 -1.85 -2.98
N GLN A 68 10.04 -1.19 -4.07
CA GLN A 68 10.85 0.03 -4.08
C GLN A 68 10.10 1.23 -4.65
#